data_AF-A0A934FB54-F1
#
_entry.id   AF-A0A934FB54-F1
#
_cell.length_a   1.000
_cell.length_b   1.000
_cell.length_c   1.000
_cell.angle_alpha   90.00
_cell.angle_beta   90.00
_cell.angle_gamma   90.00
#
_symmetry.space_group_name_H-M   'P 1'
#
loop_
_entity.id
_entity.type
_entity.pdbx_description
1 polymer ?
#
loop_
_entity_poly.entity_id
_entity_poly.type
_entity_poly.pdbx_seq_one_letter_code
_entity_poly.pdbx_strand_id
1 'polypeptide(L)'
;MTHYELYHDESMENGYWHGMLLVPVEKKSDFVELLKQTRKNTNYYEPISIKRVKEHNRVFECAQAWIALGFGLLRSRSKGQPYPVTLGRNKGKLVFYDFPASMIGAKFILFRERDNHQQMQYYPDHASKIETTFRFAIKGGTHFLGSEESPIFIEKMHFDGYKHHHRHLDRTRIVDRLNGLRNYVQISSRTDLIEDGTSDHREGEAQSYEDCQLLQLTDLLIGSYRSALGIITRPIHQELARLPKELIYDYQKGFVRMRNSRWFNSFWLSECYLERGKWFFDTLEIESEQENGQLSFL
;
A
#
# COMPACT_ATOMS: atom_id res chain seq x y z
N MET A 1 -22.90 0.19 -0.32
CA MET A 1 -21.64 -0.58 -0.23
C MET A 1 -20.62 0.10 -1.11
N THR A 2 -19.39 0.27 -0.66
CA THR A 2 -18.37 0.97 -1.46
C THR A 2 -17.59 -0.05 -2.28
N HIS A 3 -17.49 0.19 -3.58
CA HIS A 3 -16.74 -0.64 -4.51
C HIS A 3 -15.30 -0.14 -4.55
N TYR A 4 -14.35 -1.07 -4.44
CA TYR A 4 -12.92 -0.81 -4.42
C TYR A 4 -12.22 -1.60 -5.50
N GLU A 5 -11.27 -0.96 -6.17
CA GLU A 5 -10.20 -1.67 -6.87
C GLU A 5 -9.00 -1.79 -5.93
N LEU A 6 -8.41 -2.99 -5.88
CA LEU A 6 -7.27 -3.31 -5.04
C LEU A 6 -6.01 -3.33 -5.90
N TYR A 7 -5.01 -2.55 -5.52
CA TYR A 7 -3.69 -2.51 -6.14
C TYR A 7 -2.68 -3.14 -5.20
N HIS A 8 -2.01 -4.20 -5.65
CA HIS A 8 -1.09 -4.99 -4.86
C HIS A 8 0.30 -5.01 -5.48
N ASP A 9 1.29 -4.83 -4.62
CA ASP A 9 2.71 -4.91 -4.94
C ASP A 9 3.48 -5.51 -3.74
N GLU A 10 4.73 -5.91 -3.98
CA GLU A 10 5.56 -6.63 -3.03
C GLU A 10 6.98 -6.05 -2.86
N SER A 11 7.54 -6.30 -1.68
CA SER A 11 8.94 -5.98 -1.38
C SER A 11 9.57 -7.09 -0.55
N MET A 12 10.75 -7.55 -0.95
CA MET A 12 11.47 -8.65 -0.28
C MET A 12 12.51 -8.18 0.76
N GLU A 13 12.49 -6.90 1.10
CA GLU A 13 13.47 -6.27 2.00
C GLU A 13 13.10 -6.51 3.49
N ASN A 14 13.90 -7.32 4.19
CA ASN A 14 13.68 -7.71 5.60
C ASN A 14 12.27 -8.31 5.84
N GLY A 15 12.00 -9.41 5.12
CA GLY A 15 10.71 -10.10 5.06
C GLY A 15 10.05 -9.93 3.69
N TYR A 16 8.95 -10.66 3.46
CA TYR A 16 8.13 -10.55 2.26
C TYR A 16 6.90 -9.68 2.53
N TRP A 17 6.93 -8.45 2.05
CA TRP A 17 5.89 -7.45 2.26
C TRP A 17 4.85 -7.52 1.16
N HIS A 18 3.58 -7.42 1.55
CA HIS A 18 2.45 -7.12 0.68
C HIS A 18 1.90 -5.74 1.05
N GLY A 19 1.85 -4.82 0.09
CA GLY A 19 1.05 -3.60 0.22
C GLY A 19 -0.18 -3.69 -0.66
N MET A 20 -1.34 -3.40 -0.11
CA MET A 20 -2.59 -3.39 -0.87
C MET A 20 -3.31 -2.06 -0.67
N LEU A 21 -3.37 -1.27 -1.73
CA LEU A 21 -4.13 -0.02 -1.77
C LEU A 21 -5.52 -0.30 -2.34
N LEU A 22 -6.55 -0.08 -1.52
CA LEU A 22 -7.94 -0.18 -1.93
C LEU A 22 -8.44 1.23 -2.27
N VAL A 23 -8.66 1.49 -3.56
CA VAL A 23 -9.14 2.78 -4.08
C VAL A 23 -10.63 2.67 -4.40
N PRO A 24 -11.50 3.56 -3.85
CA PRO A 24 -12.90 3.57 -4.23
C PRO A 24 -13.04 3.82 -5.73
N VAL A 25 -13.83 2.98 -6.41
CA VAL A 25 -14.03 3.05 -7.86
C VAL A 25 -14.49 4.44 -8.28
N GLU A 26 -15.39 5.07 -7.51
CA GLU A 26 -15.93 6.39 -7.84
C GLU A 26 -14.91 7.54 -7.74
N LYS A 27 -13.73 7.33 -7.13
CA LYS A 27 -12.68 8.35 -6.92
C LYS A 27 -11.44 8.12 -7.76
N LYS A 28 -11.35 6.97 -8.44
CA LYS A 28 -10.15 6.54 -9.16
C LYS A 28 -9.69 7.60 -10.19
N SER A 29 -10.59 8.05 -11.06
CA SER A 29 -10.27 8.99 -12.14
C SER A 29 -9.71 10.32 -11.61
N ASP A 30 -10.40 10.89 -10.61
CA ASP A 30 -10.03 12.20 -10.04
C ASP A 30 -8.68 12.12 -9.33
N PHE A 31 -8.44 11.02 -8.61
CA PHE A 31 -7.18 10.81 -7.93
C PHE A 31 -6.02 10.58 -8.92
N VAL A 32 -6.24 9.81 -9.99
CA VAL A 32 -5.25 9.61 -11.04
C VAL A 32 -4.91 10.93 -11.75
N GLU A 33 -5.87 11.86 -11.93
CA GLU A 33 -5.57 13.17 -12.47
C GLU A 33 -4.64 13.99 -11.55
N LEU A 34 -4.76 13.87 -10.21
CA LEU A 34 -3.80 14.49 -9.30
C LEU A 34 -2.39 13.89 -9.39
N LEU A 35 -2.28 12.57 -9.58
CA LEU A 35 -0.99 11.91 -9.82
C LEU A 35 -0.36 12.42 -11.14
N LYS A 36 -1.16 12.51 -12.22
CA LYS A 36 -0.77 13.10 -13.51
C LYS A 36 -0.34 14.56 -13.34
N GLN A 37 -1.08 15.35 -12.55
CA GLN A 37 -0.74 16.75 -12.29
C GLN A 37 0.59 16.89 -11.55
N THR A 38 0.89 15.98 -10.62
CA THR A 38 2.19 15.97 -9.94
C THR A 38 3.32 15.70 -10.93
N ARG A 39 3.16 14.74 -11.86
CA ARG A 39 4.13 14.48 -12.93
C ARG A 39 4.37 15.71 -13.80
N LYS A 40 3.29 16.43 -14.16
CA LYS A 40 3.35 17.69 -14.92
C LYS A 40 4.14 18.76 -14.17
N ASN A 41 3.87 18.93 -12.88
CA ASN A 41 4.56 19.92 -12.06
C ASN A 41 6.06 19.60 -11.97
N THR A 42 6.41 18.37 -11.59
CA THR A 42 7.81 17.95 -11.36
C THR A 42 8.59 17.64 -12.65
N ASN A 43 7.93 17.66 -13.81
CA ASN A 43 8.50 17.26 -15.10
C ASN A 43 9.13 15.86 -15.07
N TYR A 44 8.39 14.90 -14.49
CA TYR A 44 8.80 13.49 -14.36
C TYR A 44 7.70 12.53 -14.85
N TYR A 45 7.91 11.97 -16.05
CA TYR A 45 6.92 11.12 -16.74
C TYR A 45 7.29 9.62 -16.77
N GLU A 46 8.50 9.28 -16.33
CA GLU A 46 8.93 7.88 -16.26
C GLU A 46 8.22 7.11 -15.13
N PRO A 47 8.12 5.77 -15.21
CA PRO A 47 7.63 4.95 -14.10
C PRO A 47 8.35 5.30 -12.80
N ILE A 48 7.59 5.55 -11.75
CA ILE A 48 8.14 5.91 -10.44
C ILE A 48 8.20 4.67 -9.56
N SER A 49 9.27 4.55 -8.78
CA SER A 49 9.39 3.51 -7.77
C SER A 49 10.30 3.99 -6.64
N ILE A 50 10.15 3.44 -5.44
CA ILE A 50 10.97 3.84 -4.29
C ILE A 50 12.46 3.59 -4.55
N LYS A 51 12.78 2.54 -5.32
CA LYS A 51 14.15 2.17 -5.73
C LYS A 51 14.79 3.22 -6.64
N ARG A 52 14.00 3.99 -7.40
CA ARG A 52 14.48 5.08 -8.27
C ARG A 52 14.77 6.38 -7.52
N VAL A 53 14.25 6.53 -6.30
CA VAL A 53 14.57 7.69 -5.44
C VAL A 53 15.95 7.50 -4.82
N LYS A 54 16.93 8.29 -5.27
CA LYS A 54 18.34 8.19 -4.80
C LYS A 54 18.81 9.42 -4.02
N GLU A 55 18.27 10.58 -4.36
CA GLU A 55 18.72 11.89 -3.88
C GLU A 55 17.61 12.92 -4.07
N HIS A 56 17.84 14.14 -3.58
CA HIS A 56 16.96 15.29 -3.78
C HIS A 56 16.98 15.75 -5.25
N ASN A 57 15.99 15.30 -6.02
CA ASN A 57 15.78 15.71 -7.40
C ASN A 57 14.28 15.57 -7.78
N ARG A 58 13.94 15.80 -9.05
CA ARG A 58 12.55 15.68 -9.54
C ARG A 58 11.86 14.35 -9.24
N VAL A 59 12.62 13.25 -9.14
CA VAL A 59 12.08 11.92 -8.80
C VAL A 59 11.63 11.90 -7.35
N PHE A 60 12.46 12.43 -6.44
CA PHE A 60 12.11 12.59 -5.04
C PHE A 60 10.90 13.51 -4.87
N GLU A 61 10.88 14.66 -5.54
CA GLU A 61 9.74 15.60 -5.45
C GLU A 61 8.44 14.96 -5.93
N CYS A 62 8.48 14.17 -7.01
CA CYS A 62 7.32 13.44 -7.52
C CYS A 62 6.87 12.36 -6.53
N ALA A 63 7.81 11.58 -5.98
CA ALA A 63 7.52 10.52 -5.01
C ALA A 63 6.92 11.10 -3.72
N GLN A 64 7.49 12.18 -3.20
CA GLN A 64 7.01 12.85 -2.00
C GLN A 64 5.58 13.36 -2.18
N ALA A 65 5.28 13.98 -3.32
CA ALA A 65 3.93 14.45 -3.63
C ALA A 65 2.92 13.32 -3.83
N TRP A 66 3.32 12.22 -4.49
CA TRP A 66 2.49 11.02 -4.61
C TRP A 66 2.18 10.38 -3.26
N ILE A 67 3.17 10.26 -2.37
CA ILE A 67 2.96 9.77 -1.00
C ILE A 67 2.02 10.72 -0.24
N ALA A 68 2.21 12.04 -0.32
CA ALA A 68 1.32 13.00 0.32
C ALA A 68 -0.15 12.88 -0.19
N LEU A 69 -0.33 12.67 -1.49
CA LEU A 69 -1.63 12.41 -2.11
C LEU A 69 -2.24 11.10 -1.61
N GLY A 70 -1.45 10.01 -1.54
CA GLY A 70 -1.89 8.73 -0.98
C GLY A 70 -2.40 8.88 0.46
N PHE A 71 -1.68 9.61 1.31
CA PHE A 71 -2.12 9.88 2.69
C PHE A 71 -3.36 10.79 2.76
N GLY A 72 -3.53 11.71 1.81
CA GLY A 72 -4.76 12.47 1.65
C GLY A 72 -5.96 11.56 1.37
N LEU A 73 -5.79 10.60 0.46
CA LEU A 73 -6.80 9.62 0.07
C LEU A 73 -7.15 8.64 1.20
N LEU A 74 -6.16 8.25 2.02
CA LEU A 74 -6.34 7.37 3.18
C LEU A 74 -7.03 8.04 4.37
N ARG A 75 -7.44 9.30 4.29
CA ARG A 75 -8.27 9.88 5.35
C ARG A 75 -9.65 9.21 5.34
N SER A 76 -10.26 9.04 6.50
CA SER A 76 -11.64 8.60 6.65
C SER A 76 -12.56 9.73 7.14
N ARG A 77 -11.99 10.84 7.65
CA ARG A 77 -12.74 12.01 8.12
C ARG A 77 -12.00 13.31 7.81
N SER A 78 -12.73 14.32 7.35
CA SER A 78 -12.16 15.66 7.12
C SER A 78 -12.15 16.54 8.37
N LYS A 79 -13.10 16.32 9.29
CA LYS A 79 -13.40 17.19 10.45
C LYS A 79 -13.57 18.68 10.08
N GLY A 80 -13.99 18.97 8.85
CA GLY A 80 -14.16 20.35 8.36
C GLY A 80 -12.85 21.14 8.23
N GLN A 81 -11.68 20.50 8.34
CA GLN A 81 -10.38 21.16 8.22
C GLN A 81 -9.76 20.92 6.85
N PRO A 82 -9.16 21.97 6.23
CA PRO A 82 -8.32 21.81 5.04
C PRO A 82 -7.21 20.80 5.29
N TYR A 83 -6.84 20.07 4.24
CA TYR A 83 -5.69 19.18 4.26
C TYR A 83 -4.85 19.45 3.03
N PRO A 84 -3.95 20.45 3.11
CA PRO A 84 -3.10 20.79 2.00
C PRO A 84 -2.11 19.65 1.75
N VAL A 85 -2.10 19.15 0.52
CA VAL A 85 -1.09 18.22 0.02
C VAL A 85 -0.26 18.90 -1.05
N THR A 86 1.04 18.58 -1.10
CA THR A 86 1.91 19.08 -2.16
C THR A 86 1.66 18.31 -3.46
N LEU A 87 1.57 19.02 -4.57
CA LEU A 87 1.57 18.47 -5.94
C LEU A 87 2.96 18.60 -6.59
N GLY A 88 4.02 18.75 -5.78
CA GLY A 88 5.38 18.98 -6.24
C GLY A 88 5.69 20.46 -6.49
N ARG A 89 6.75 20.73 -7.26
CA ARG A 89 7.15 22.09 -7.65
C ARG A 89 6.85 22.36 -9.10
N ASN A 90 6.34 23.55 -9.43
CA ASN A 90 6.21 24.04 -10.80
C ASN A 90 6.99 25.36 -10.92
N LYS A 91 7.96 25.41 -11.85
CA LYS A 91 8.88 26.55 -12.04
C LYS A 91 9.51 27.01 -10.71
N GLY A 92 9.95 26.05 -9.88
CA GLY A 92 10.58 26.27 -8.57
C GLY A 92 9.62 26.54 -7.40
N LYS A 93 8.35 26.85 -7.65
CA LYS A 93 7.35 27.12 -6.61
C LYS A 93 6.62 25.85 -6.20
N LEU A 94 6.46 25.63 -4.90
CA LEU A 94 5.61 24.54 -4.39
C LEU A 94 4.15 24.80 -4.77
N VAL A 95 3.49 23.75 -5.26
CA VAL A 95 2.07 23.76 -5.61
C VAL A 95 1.35 22.95 -4.55
N PHE A 96 0.30 23.53 -3.97
CA PHE A 96 -0.54 22.86 -2.98
C PHE A 96 -1.94 22.62 -3.53
N TYR A 97 -2.57 21.56 -3.04
CA TYR A 97 -3.95 21.22 -3.30
C TYR A 97 -4.65 20.94 -1.98
N ASP A 98 -5.78 21.61 -1.73
CA ASP A 98 -6.60 21.36 -0.56
C ASP A 98 -7.43 20.10 -0.79
N PHE A 99 -7.00 18.98 -0.19
CA PHE A 99 -7.59 17.68 -0.45
C PHE A 99 -9.05 17.62 0.08
N PRO A 100 -10.05 17.53 -0.82
CA PRO A 100 -11.45 17.69 -0.43
C PRO A 100 -11.96 16.45 0.27
N ALA A 101 -12.96 16.64 1.14
CA ALA A 101 -13.58 15.54 1.89
C ALA A 101 -14.22 14.48 0.98
N SER A 102 -14.67 14.86 -0.23
CA SER A 102 -15.26 13.95 -1.21
C SER A 102 -14.27 12.94 -1.78
N MET A 103 -12.96 13.23 -1.74
CA MET A 103 -11.94 12.36 -2.32
C MET A 103 -11.34 11.37 -1.33
N ILE A 104 -11.66 11.45 -0.05
CA ILE A 104 -11.07 10.55 0.96
C ILE A 104 -11.75 9.17 0.94
N GLY A 105 -11.18 8.18 1.64
CA GLY A 105 -11.83 6.90 1.91
C GLY A 105 -11.18 5.69 1.24
N ALA A 106 -9.98 5.85 0.68
CA ALA A 106 -9.13 4.71 0.38
C ALA A 106 -8.65 4.02 1.65
N LYS A 107 -8.19 2.79 1.48
CA LYS A 107 -7.69 1.96 2.56
C LYS A 107 -6.35 1.35 2.17
N PHE A 108 -5.47 1.12 3.13
CA PHE A 108 -4.17 0.50 2.90
C PHE A 108 -3.94 -0.65 3.86
N ILE A 109 -3.57 -1.80 3.32
CA ILE A 109 -3.20 -3.01 4.05
C ILE A 109 -1.70 -3.16 3.86
N LEU A 110 -0.94 -3.22 4.96
CA LEU A 110 0.46 -3.57 4.95
C LEU A 110 0.66 -4.85 5.75
N PHE A 111 1.17 -5.88 5.09
CA PHE A 111 1.30 -7.21 5.68
C PHE A 111 2.67 -7.80 5.39
N ARG A 112 3.35 -8.33 6.40
CA ARG A 112 4.66 -8.96 6.23
C ARG A 112 4.59 -10.46 6.51
N GLU A 113 5.11 -11.28 5.60
CA GLU A 113 5.58 -12.62 5.97
C GLU A 113 7.04 -12.49 6.42
N ARG A 114 7.29 -12.77 7.70
CA ARG A 114 8.54 -12.41 8.38
C ARG A 114 9.76 -13.11 7.78
N ASP A 115 9.60 -14.37 7.40
CA ASP A 115 10.72 -15.27 7.08
C ASP A 115 10.99 -15.37 5.57
N ASN A 116 10.51 -14.40 4.78
CA ASN A 116 10.66 -14.32 3.33
C ASN A 116 10.30 -15.63 2.59
N HIS A 117 9.24 -16.28 3.07
CA HIS A 117 8.71 -17.57 2.64
C HIS A 117 9.67 -18.76 2.76
N GLN A 118 10.75 -18.65 3.54
CA GLN A 118 11.74 -19.72 3.73
C GLN A 118 11.14 -20.99 4.36
N GLN A 119 10.16 -20.81 5.26
CA GLN A 119 9.50 -21.92 5.96
C GLN A 119 8.39 -22.58 5.10
N MET A 120 7.97 -21.95 4.00
CA MET A 120 6.90 -22.42 3.12
C MET A 120 7.43 -23.44 2.09
N GLN A 121 8.11 -24.50 2.53
CA GLN A 121 8.80 -25.46 1.65
C GLN A 121 7.84 -26.41 0.91
N TYR A 122 6.65 -26.65 1.46
CA TYR A 122 5.66 -27.59 0.90
C TYR A 122 4.67 -26.96 -0.08
N TYR A 123 4.98 -25.75 -0.58
CA TYR A 123 4.16 -25.06 -1.57
C TYR A 123 4.69 -25.35 -2.98
N PRO A 124 3.80 -25.53 -3.99
CA PRO A 124 4.21 -25.98 -5.32
C PRO A 124 5.22 -25.07 -6.04
N ASP A 125 5.11 -23.75 -5.85
CA ASP A 125 5.96 -22.76 -6.52
C ASP A 125 5.99 -21.44 -5.73
N HIS A 126 6.78 -20.47 -6.21
CA HIS A 126 6.90 -19.15 -5.60
C HIS A 126 5.56 -18.40 -5.56
N ALA A 127 4.85 -18.36 -6.69
CA ALA A 127 3.53 -17.75 -6.80
C ALA A 127 2.52 -18.32 -5.78
N SER A 128 2.57 -19.63 -5.52
CA SER A 128 1.70 -20.31 -4.56
C SER A 128 1.87 -19.81 -3.13
N LYS A 129 3.09 -19.36 -2.79
CA LYS A 129 3.42 -18.78 -1.48
C LYS A 129 2.80 -17.39 -1.38
N ILE A 130 3.04 -16.55 -2.39
CA ILE A 130 2.50 -15.19 -2.54
C ILE A 130 0.97 -15.19 -2.50
N GLU A 131 0.31 -16.02 -3.29
CA GLU A 131 -1.15 -16.14 -3.29
C GLU A 131 -1.68 -16.52 -1.90
N THR A 132 -0.92 -17.30 -1.14
CA THR A 132 -1.32 -17.73 0.21
C THR A 132 -1.21 -16.62 1.24
N THR A 133 -0.09 -15.92 1.27
CA THR A 133 0.11 -14.78 2.16
C THR A 133 -0.77 -13.58 1.76
N PHE A 134 -1.01 -13.38 0.45
CA PHE A 134 -2.01 -12.44 -0.07
C PHE A 134 -3.40 -12.72 0.51
N ARG A 135 -3.85 -13.99 0.49
CA ARG A 135 -5.15 -14.37 1.09
C ARG A 135 -5.25 -14.02 2.57
N PHE A 136 -4.17 -14.18 3.33
CA PHE A 136 -4.17 -13.82 4.74
C PHE A 136 -4.29 -12.30 4.92
N ALA A 137 -3.48 -11.55 4.18
CA ALA A 137 -3.46 -10.09 4.20
C ALA A 137 -4.82 -9.49 3.82
N ILE A 138 -5.42 -9.95 2.70
CA ILE A 138 -6.70 -9.41 2.23
C ILE A 138 -7.83 -9.75 3.20
N LYS A 139 -7.87 -10.97 3.75
CA LYS A 139 -8.88 -11.37 4.73
C LYS A 139 -8.74 -10.57 6.03
N GLY A 140 -7.54 -10.54 6.63
CA GLY A 140 -7.29 -9.82 7.87
C GLY A 140 -7.53 -8.32 7.73
N GLY A 141 -6.95 -7.72 6.70
CA GLY A 141 -7.05 -6.29 6.41
C GLY A 141 -8.48 -5.85 6.12
N THR A 142 -9.21 -6.52 5.22
CA THR A 142 -10.60 -6.12 4.93
C THR A 142 -11.55 -6.35 6.11
N HIS A 143 -11.32 -7.38 6.93
CA HIS A 143 -12.08 -7.57 8.17
C HIS A 143 -11.86 -6.43 9.16
N PHE A 144 -10.63 -5.94 9.27
CA PHE A 144 -10.30 -4.83 10.18
C PHE A 144 -10.81 -3.48 9.65
N LEU A 145 -10.66 -3.26 8.34
CA LEU A 145 -10.93 -1.97 7.71
C LEU A 145 -12.41 -1.76 7.35
N GLY A 146 -13.18 -2.84 7.19
CA GLY A 146 -14.60 -2.80 6.91
C GLY A 146 -15.47 -2.86 8.17
N SER A 147 -16.73 -2.51 8.03
CA SER A 147 -17.78 -2.75 9.03
C SER A 147 -19.15 -2.83 8.35
N GLU A 148 -20.20 -3.17 9.09
CA GLU A 148 -21.57 -3.17 8.55
C GLU A 148 -21.99 -1.77 8.03
N GLU A 149 -21.51 -0.69 8.65
CA GLU A 149 -21.76 0.69 8.23
C GLU A 149 -20.87 1.15 7.07
N SER A 150 -19.72 0.50 6.88
CA SER A 150 -18.75 0.79 5.82
C SER A 150 -18.28 -0.51 5.15
N PRO A 151 -19.18 -1.22 4.44
CA PRO A 151 -18.86 -2.49 3.83
C PRO A 151 -17.93 -2.30 2.61
N ILE A 152 -17.10 -3.31 2.38
CA ILE A 152 -16.08 -3.35 1.33
C ILE A 152 -16.51 -4.36 0.25
N PHE A 153 -16.60 -3.90 -0.99
CA PHE A 153 -16.73 -4.75 -2.15
C PHE A 153 -15.47 -4.62 -3.02
N ILE A 154 -14.74 -5.71 -3.24
CA ILE A 154 -13.58 -5.72 -4.13
C ILE A 154 -14.06 -6.01 -5.55
N GLU A 155 -14.03 -4.98 -6.40
CA GLU A 155 -14.48 -5.01 -7.78
C GLU A 155 -13.43 -5.68 -8.68
N LYS A 156 -12.16 -5.32 -8.52
CA LYS A 156 -11.01 -5.82 -9.29
C LYS A 156 -9.74 -5.84 -8.43
N MET A 157 -8.82 -6.75 -8.74
CA MET A 157 -7.50 -6.88 -8.11
C MET A 157 -6.41 -6.75 -9.18
N HIS A 158 -5.48 -5.83 -8.94
CA HIS A 158 -4.37 -5.49 -9.81
C HIS A 158 -3.07 -5.89 -9.12
N PHE A 159 -2.22 -6.67 -9.81
CA PHE A 159 -0.92 -7.14 -9.33
C PHE A 159 0.19 -6.62 -10.25
N ASP A 160 1.36 -6.29 -9.70
CA ASP A 160 2.47 -5.77 -10.51
C ASP A 160 3.29 -6.88 -11.21
N GLY A 161 2.78 -7.37 -12.35
CA GLY A 161 3.57 -8.18 -13.29
C GLY A 161 3.77 -9.65 -12.91
N TYR A 162 3.01 -10.54 -13.53
CA TYR A 162 3.09 -12.00 -13.36
C TYR A 162 4.47 -12.62 -13.66
N LYS A 163 5.32 -11.92 -14.43
CA LYS A 163 6.68 -12.39 -14.75
C LYS A 163 7.52 -12.57 -13.50
N HIS A 164 7.31 -11.76 -12.46
CA HIS A 164 7.96 -11.90 -11.16
C HIS A 164 7.50 -13.16 -10.41
N HIS A 165 6.30 -13.66 -10.72
CA HIS A 165 5.71 -14.88 -10.17
C HIS A 165 6.07 -16.14 -10.96
N HIS A 166 6.74 -16.00 -12.11
CA HIS A 166 7.02 -17.05 -13.09
C HIS A 166 5.79 -17.72 -13.73
N ARG A 167 4.58 -17.24 -13.43
CA ARG A 167 3.31 -17.63 -14.05
C ARG A 167 2.22 -16.61 -13.69
N HIS A 168 1.13 -16.60 -14.44
CA HIS A 168 -0.09 -15.88 -14.04
C HIS A 168 -0.62 -16.39 -12.69
N LEU A 169 -1.26 -15.48 -11.96
CA LEU A 169 -1.84 -15.77 -10.66
C LEU A 169 -3.10 -16.63 -10.80
N ASP A 170 -3.28 -17.57 -9.87
CA ASP A 170 -4.40 -18.50 -9.90
C ASP A 170 -5.58 -17.93 -9.08
N ARG A 171 -6.65 -17.52 -9.77
CA ARG A 171 -7.90 -17.06 -9.17
C ARG A 171 -8.48 -18.06 -8.18
N THR A 172 -8.41 -19.36 -8.46
CA THR A 172 -8.90 -20.41 -7.56
C THR A 172 -8.12 -20.36 -6.25
N ARG A 173 -6.80 -20.20 -6.35
CA ARG A 173 -5.93 -20.13 -5.18
C ARG A 173 -6.18 -18.85 -4.40
N ILE A 174 -6.43 -17.70 -5.03
CA ILE A 174 -6.65 -16.43 -4.32
C ILE A 174 -8.07 -16.30 -3.76
N VAL A 175 -9.09 -16.59 -4.58
CA VAL A 175 -10.50 -16.24 -4.30
C VAL A 175 -11.29 -17.44 -3.81
N ASP A 176 -11.26 -18.56 -4.53
CA ASP A 176 -12.13 -19.70 -4.21
C ASP A 176 -11.68 -20.42 -2.91
N ARG A 177 -10.42 -20.23 -2.51
CA ARG A 177 -9.90 -20.68 -1.20
C ARG A 177 -10.10 -19.65 -0.07
N LEU A 178 -10.59 -18.45 -0.37
CA LEU A 178 -10.83 -17.40 0.61
C LEU A 178 -12.16 -17.63 1.33
N ASN A 179 -12.11 -18.40 2.42
CA ASN A 179 -13.29 -18.78 3.18
C ASN A 179 -13.49 -17.90 4.43
N GLY A 180 -14.74 -17.79 4.88
CA GLY A 180 -15.09 -17.13 6.15
C GLY A 180 -14.86 -15.62 6.14
N LEU A 181 -15.20 -14.98 5.01
CA LEU A 181 -15.31 -13.53 4.95
C LEU A 181 -16.47 -13.04 5.83
N ARG A 182 -16.33 -11.85 6.42
CA ARG A 182 -17.43 -11.17 7.12
C ARG A 182 -18.51 -10.76 6.11
N ASN A 183 -19.76 -10.65 6.56
CA ASN A 183 -20.90 -10.28 5.69
C ASN A 183 -20.72 -8.93 5.00
N TYR A 184 -20.00 -8.01 5.63
CA TYR A 184 -19.65 -6.70 5.09
C TYR A 184 -18.44 -6.70 4.13
N VAL A 185 -17.85 -7.85 3.81
CA VAL A 185 -16.76 -8.00 2.84
C VAL A 185 -17.19 -8.92 1.71
N GLN A 186 -17.14 -8.41 0.48
CA GLN A 186 -17.50 -9.15 -0.73
C GLN A 186 -16.41 -8.98 -1.79
N ILE A 187 -16.29 -9.97 -2.67
CA ILE A 187 -15.37 -9.97 -3.81
C ILE A 187 -16.18 -10.30 -5.05
N SER A 188 -15.97 -9.54 -6.12
CA SER A 188 -16.66 -9.75 -7.38
C SER A 188 -16.41 -11.16 -7.94
N SER A 189 -17.44 -11.73 -8.57
CA SER A 189 -17.36 -13.03 -9.25
C SER A 189 -16.96 -12.90 -10.73
N ARG A 190 -16.60 -11.70 -11.19
CA ARG A 190 -16.23 -11.43 -12.58
C ARG A 190 -15.03 -12.28 -13.02
N THR A 191 -14.97 -12.59 -14.31
CA THR A 191 -13.93 -13.46 -14.89
C THR A 191 -12.59 -12.74 -15.02
N ASP A 192 -12.62 -11.43 -15.26
CA ASP A 192 -11.47 -10.51 -15.34
C ASP A 192 -11.10 -9.88 -13.98
N LEU A 193 -11.41 -10.57 -12.88
CA LEU A 193 -11.20 -10.07 -11.52
C LEU A 193 -9.73 -9.78 -11.21
N ILE A 194 -8.82 -10.59 -11.76
CA ILE A 194 -7.37 -10.45 -11.55
C ILE A 194 -6.76 -9.92 -12.84
N GLU A 195 -6.04 -8.82 -12.71
CA GLU A 195 -5.18 -8.25 -13.74
C GLU A 195 -3.75 -8.27 -13.20
N ASP A 196 -2.85 -8.99 -13.85
CA ASP A 196 -1.46 -9.17 -13.42
C ASP A 196 -0.43 -8.73 -14.48
N GLY A 197 -0.85 -7.86 -15.42
CA GLY A 197 0.05 -7.11 -16.28
C GLY A 197 1.01 -6.20 -15.50
N THR A 198 2.06 -5.71 -16.17
CA THR A 198 3.09 -4.87 -15.52
C THR A 198 2.61 -3.44 -15.21
N SER A 199 3.12 -2.85 -14.13
CA SER A 199 2.95 -1.43 -13.79
C SER A 199 3.79 -0.48 -14.65
N ASP A 200 4.71 -0.98 -15.47
CA ASP A 200 5.45 -0.17 -16.44
C ASP A 200 4.58 0.08 -17.68
N HIS A 201 3.84 1.19 -17.67
CA HIS A 201 2.97 1.67 -18.75
C HIS A 201 3.62 1.84 -20.13
N ARG A 202 4.92 1.57 -20.28
CA ARG A 202 5.66 1.60 -21.55
C ARG A 202 5.80 0.22 -22.18
N GLU A 203 5.50 -0.85 -21.45
CA GLU A 203 5.56 -2.23 -21.94
C GLU A 203 4.26 -2.66 -22.65
N GLY A 204 4.35 -3.63 -23.55
CA GLY A 204 3.20 -4.08 -24.35
C GLY A 204 2.14 -4.87 -23.57
N GLU A 205 2.52 -5.50 -22.46
CA GLU A 205 1.63 -6.24 -21.55
C GLU A 205 1.32 -5.42 -20.28
N ALA A 206 1.44 -4.10 -20.39
CA ALA A 206 1.11 -3.21 -19.29
C ALA A 206 -0.40 -3.17 -19.05
N GLN A 207 -0.75 -2.91 -17.80
CA GLN A 207 -2.13 -2.57 -17.46
C GLN A 207 -2.51 -1.20 -18.04
N SER A 208 -3.75 -0.76 -17.83
CA SER A 208 -4.14 0.59 -18.22
C SER A 208 -3.22 1.62 -17.55
N TYR A 209 -2.96 2.74 -18.24
CA TYR A 209 -2.07 3.78 -17.71
C TYR A 209 -2.44 4.20 -16.28
N GLU A 210 -3.75 4.28 -16.00
CA GLU A 210 -4.29 4.68 -14.71
C GLU A 210 -3.99 3.65 -13.62
N ASP A 211 -4.14 2.37 -13.93
CA ASP A 211 -3.82 1.26 -13.02
C ASP A 211 -2.31 1.19 -12.76
N CYS A 212 -1.50 1.38 -13.80
CA CYS A 212 -0.05 1.50 -13.65
C CYS A 212 0.35 2.62 -12.68
N GLN A 213 -0.34 3.77 -12.67
CA GLN A 213 -0.02 4.84 -11.71
C GLN A 213 -0.34 4.42 -10.27
N LEU A 214 -1.41 3.67 -10.07
CA LEU A 214 -1.86 3.23 -8.74
C LEU A 214 -1.01 2.07 -8.19
N LEU A 215 -0.53 1.18 -9.05
CA LEU A 215 0.50 0.18 -8.69
C LEU A 215 1.81 0.86 -8.29
N GLN A 216 2.29 1.82 -9.08
CA GLN A 216 3.50 2.58 -8.74
C GLN A 216 3.33 3.39 -7.45
N LEU A 217 2.14 3.93 -7.17
CA LEU A 217 1.85 4.53 -5.87
C LEU A 217 1.89 3.48 -4.75
N THR A 218 1.41 2.27 -4.99
CA THR A 218 1.44 1.17 -4.02
C THR A 218 2.88 0.79 -3.66
N ASP A 219 3.80 0.67 -4.63
CA ASP A 219 5.25 0.50 -4.39
C ASP A 219 5.81 1.60 -3.47
N LEU A 220 5.51 2.87 -3.81
CA LEU A 220 5.96 4.02 -3.03
C LEU A 220 5.43 3.98 -1.60
N LEU A 221 4.16 3.61 -1.41
CA LEU A 221 3.57 3.46 -0.08
C LEU A 221 4.29 2.35 0.69
N ILE A 222 4.44 1.15 0.12
CA ILE A 222 5.17 0.04 0.76
C ILE A 222 6.56 0.49 1.19
N GLY A 223 7.35 1.08 0.28
CA GLY A 223 8.69 1.56 0.56
C GLY A 223 8.75 2.63 1.65
N SER A 224 7.79 3.56 1.65
CA SER A 224 7.71 4.63 2.66
C SER A 224 7.33 4.11 4.06
N TYR A 225 6.37 3.18 4.15
CA TYR A 225 6.00 2.54 5.42
C TYR A 225 7.14 1.67 5.94
N ARG A 226 7.78 0.88 5.09
CA ARG A 226 8.93 0.04 5.46
C ARG A 226 10.07 0.88 6.04
N SER A 227 10.35 2.03 5.42
CA SER A 227 11.33 3.00 5.92
C SER A 227 10.90 3.62 7.27
N ALA A 228 9.60 3.84 7.49
CA ALA A 228 9.07 4.31 8.77
C ALA A 228 9.17 3.28 9.90
N LEU A 229 9.16 1.99 9.54
CA LEU A 229 9.32 0.85 10.45
C LEU A 229 10.80 0.51 10.70
N GLY A 230 11.75 1.39 10.32
CA GLY A 230 13.18 1.25 10.59
C GLY A 230 13.99 0.57 9.47
N ILE A 231 13.34 0.01 8.46
CA ILE A 231 14.04 -0.70 7.38
C ILE A 231 14.40 0.29 6.27
N ILE A 232 15.50 0.99 6.49
CA ILE A 232 15.97 2.09 5.63
C ILE A 232 17.01 1.57 4.64
N THR A 233 16.68 1.59 3.34
CA THR A 233 17.63 1.23 2.28
C THR A 233 18.53 2.38 1.85
N ARG A 234 18.08 3.64 2.03
CA ARG A 234 18.85 4.86 1.71
C ARG A 234 18.45 6.02 2.64
N PRO A 235 19.36 6.95 2.97
CA PRO A 235 19.03 8.10 3.81
C PRO A 235 17.82 8.92 3.31
N ILE A 236 17.73 9.17 2.01
CA ILE A 236 16.62 9.93 1.39
C ILE A 236 15.23 9.29 1.64
N HIS A 237 15.17 7.97 1.88
CA HIS A 237 13.92 7.27 2.15
C HIS A 237 13.35 7.61 3.53
N GLN A 238 14.18 8.05 4.49
CA GLN A 238 13.72 8.53 5.80
C GLN A 238 12.80 9.75 5.66
N GLU A 239 13.07 10.62 4.68
CA GLU A 239 12.24 11.80 4.44
C GLU A 239 10.88 11.43 3.85
N LEU A 240 10.84 10.41 2.98
CA LEU A 240 9.59 9.86 2.44
C LEU A 240 8.78 9.12 3.52
N ALA A 241 9.43 8.68 4.60
CA ALA A 241 8.81 7.96 5.71
C ALA A 241 8.07 8.86 6.72
N ARG A 242 8.16 10.20 6.61
CA ARG A 242 7.61 11.12 7.61
C ARG A 242 6.11 10.94 7.86
N LEU A 243 5.32 10.92 6.79
CA LEU A 243 3.86 10.74 6.88
C LEU A 243 3.48 9.34 7.40
N PRO A 244 4.08 8.24 6.90
CA PRO A 244 3.86 6.93 7.50
C PRO A 244 4.24 6.84 8.98
N LYS A 245 5.35 7.45 9.42
CA LYS A 245 5.76 7.47 10.84
C LYS A 245 4.66 8.07 11.71
N GLU A 246 4.08 9.19 11.31
CA GLU A 246 2.98 9.86 12.05
C GLU A 246 1.75 8.94 12.17
N LEU A 247 1.35 8.29 11.07
CA LEU A 247 0.19 7.41 11.05
C LEU A 247 0.43 6.13 11.86
N ILE A 248 1.61 5.51 11.75
CA ILE A 248 1.97 4.32 12.49
C ILE A 248 2.01 4.62 14.00
N TYR A 249 2.60 5.76 14.40
CA TYR A 249 2.60 6.19 15.79
C TYR A 249 1.18 6.33 16.36
N ASP A 250 0.26 6.89 15.58
CA ASP A 250 -1.16 6.96 15.96
C ASP A 250 -1.83 5.59 15.99
N TYR A 251 -1.50 4.68 15.07
CA TYR A 251 -2.01 3.31 15.05
C TYR A 251 -1.61 2.53 16.32
N GLN A 252 -0.36 2.67 16.76
CA GLN A 252 0.18 2.02 17.97
C GLN A 252 -0.43 2.51 19.28
N LYS A 253 -1.03 3.70 19.29
CA LYS A 253 -1.81 4.19 20.45
C LYS A 253 -3.07 3.35 20.70
N GLY A 254 -3.38 2.41 19.82
CA GLY A 254 -4.43 1.42 19.97
C GLY A 254 -5.80 1.90 19.48
N PHE A 255 -6.70 0.93 19.35
CA PHE A 255 -8.00 1.10 18.70
C PHE A 255 -8.85 2.24 19.29
N VAL A 256 -8.87 2.38 20.63
CA VAL A 256 -9.66 3.42 21.32
C VAL A 256 -9.23 4.83 20.89
N ARG A 257 -7.92 5.07 20.77
CA ARG A 257 -7.39 6.37 20.35
C ARG A 257 -7.57 6.58 18.85
N MET A 258 -7.45 5.52 18.05
CA MET A 258 -7.69 5.57 16.60
C MET A 258 -9.13 5.88 16.21
N ARG A 259 -10.14 5.53 17.02
CA ARG A 259 -11.57 5.83 16.74
C ARG A 259 -11.88 7.29 16.42
N ASN A 260 -11.11 8.21 16.99
CA ASN A 260 -11.25 9.65 16.78
C ASN A 260 -10.22 10.21 15.78
N SER A 261 -9.31 9.37 15.27
CA SER A 261 -8.32 9.76 14.27
C SER A 261 -8.97 10.02 12.91
N ARG A 262 -8.30 10.83 12.09
CA ARG A 262 -8.66 11.03 10.68
C ARG A 262 -8.33 9.82 9.81
N TRP A 263 -7.64 8.82 10.36
CA TRP A 263 -7.24 7.57 9.69
C TRP A 263 -7.94 6.34 10.27
N PHE A 264 -9.05 6.53 10.99
CA PHE A 264 -9.80 5.41 11.54
C PHE A 264 -10.27 4.48 10.42
N ASN A 265 -10.00 3.17 10.54
CA ASN A 265 -10.35 2.13 9.57
C ASN A 265 -9.86 2.39 8.12
N SER A 266 -8.72 3.08 7.97
CA SER A 266 -8.08 3.28 6.66
C SER A 266 -6.69 2.66 6.55
N PHE A 267 -6.11 2.16 7.63
CA PHE A 267 -4.82 1.48 7.63
C PHE A 267 -4.83 0.26 8.54
N TRP A 268 -4.22 -0.83 8.07
CA TRP A 268 -4.00 -2.04 8.84
C TRP A 268 -2.56 -2.52 8.65
N LEU A 269 -1.93 -2.90 9.76
CA LEU A 269 -0.56 -3.40 9.82
C LEU A 269 -0.53 -4.70 10.62
N SER A 270 0.06 -5.75 10.05
CA SER A 270 0.24 -7.04 10.71
C SER A 270 1.38 -7.83 10.06
N GLU A 271 1.83 -8.88 10.71
CA GLU A 271 2.74 -9.85 10.14
C GLU A 271 2.31 -11.29 10.42
N CYS A 272 2.89 -12.24 9.68
CA CYS A 272 2.77 -13.66 9.95
C CYS A 272 4.10 -14.39 9.81
N TYR A 273 4.16 -15.58 10.41
CA TYR A 273 5.24 -16.54 10.20
C TYR A 273 4.73 -17.97 10.36
N LEU A 274 5.47 -18.91 9.78
CA LEU A 274 5.16 -20.34 9.85
C LEU A 274 6.17 -21.03 10.77
N GLU A 275 5.71 -21.48 11.93
CA GLU A 275 6.55 -22.23 12.87
C GLU A 275 5.94 -23.61 13.14
N ARG A 276 6.75 -24.66 12.96
CA ARG A 276 6.34 -26.07 13.18
C ARG A 276 5.02 -26.44 12.49
N GLY A 277 4.84 -25.94 11.26
CA GLY A 277 3.65 -26.20 10.44
C GLY A 277 2.39 -25.43 10.84
N LYS A 278 2.49 -24.47 11.77
CA LYS A 278 1.38 -23.61 12.21
C LYS A 278 1.64 -22.15 11.88
N TRP A 279 0.61 -21.49 11.36
CA TRP A 279 0.64 -20.06 11.08
C TRP A 279 0.39 -19.26 12.36
N PHE A 280 1.24 -18.28 12.59
CA PHE A 280 1.12 -17.29 13.64
C PHE A 280 0.91 -15.92 13.01
N PHE A 281 0.15 -15.05 13.68
CA PHE A 281 -0.20 -13.71 13.20
C PHE A 281 -0.04 -12.72 14.35
N ASP A 282 0.76 -11.70 14.12
CA ASP A 282 1.11 -10.71 15.13
C ASP A 282 0.96 -9.27 14.62
N THR A 283 1.00 -8.33 15.56
CA THR A 283 1.17 -6.92 15.23
C THR A 283 2.65 -6.67 15.06
N LEU A 284 3.04 -6.04 13.96
CA LEU A 284 4.44 -5.78 13.65
C LEU A 284 5.04 -4.82 14.69
N GLU A 285 6.07 -5.28 15.41
CA GLU A 285 6.82 -4.45 16.36
C GLU A 285 7.76 -3.50 15.61
N ILE A 286 7.80 -2.25 16.04
CA ILE A 286 8.74 -1.26 15.51
C ILE A 286 9.97 -1.31 16.40
N GLU A 287 11.14 -1.55 15.80
CA GLU A 287 12.40 -1.33 16.47
C GLU A 287 12.46 0.13 16.92
N SER A 288 12.35 0.36 18.23
CA SER A 288 12.42 1.71 18.78
C SER A 288 13.81 2.29 18.50
N GLU A 289 13.90 3.58 18.16
CA GLU A 289 15.16 4.28 17.90
C GLU A 289 16.16 4.24 19.09
N GLN A 290 15.81 3.63 20.23
CA GLN A 290 16.67 3.50 21.41
C GLN A 290 17.79 2.44 21.28
N GLU A 291 17.72 1.47 20.37
CA GLU A 291 18.79 0.45 20.26
C GLU A 291 19.96 0.85 19.36
N ASN A 292 19.79 1.84 18.48
CA ASN A 292 20.87 2.33 17.61
C ASN A 292 21.68 3.51 18.19
N GLY A 293 21.40 3.93 19.43
CA GLY A 293 22.04 5.09 20.08
C GLY A 293 22.95 4.77 21.28
N GLN A 294 23.11 3.49 21.67
CA GLN A 294 23.83 3.11 22.90
C GLN A 294 25.12 2.31 22.69
N LEU A 295 25.74 2.36 21.51
CA LEU A 295 27.07 1.80 21.28
C LEU A 295 27.97 2.76 20.48
N SER A 296 28.31 3.91 21.07
CA SER A 296 29.57 4.62 20.75
C SER A 296 29.87 5.74 21.75
N PHE A 297 30.16 5.39 23.00
CA PHE A 297 30.99 6.23 23.89
C PHE A 297 31.73 5.32 24.88
N LEU A 298 32.85 4.77 24.44
CA LEU A 298 34.05 4.48 25.23
C LEU A 298 35.25 4.55 24.29
#